data_AF-A0A452FEM4-F1
#
_entry.id   AF-A0A452FEM4-F1
#
_cell.length_a   1.000
_cell.length_b   1.000
_cell.length_c   1.000
_cell.angle_alpha   90.00
_cell.angle_beta   90.00
_cell.angle_gamma   90.00
#
_symmetry.space_group_name_H-M   'P 1'
#
loop_
_entity.id
_entity.type
_entity.pdbx_description
1 polymer ?
#
loop_
_entity_poly.entity_id
_entity_poly.type
_entity_poly.pdbx_seq_one_letter_code
_entity_poly.pdbx_strand_id
1 'polypeptide(L)'
;MQPVTSELPVNMENLPINGGSGQSFGYTLYETTITVSGVLTALVRDRGQGFTTLRILVENCGRVNYGDSIDQQRKGIIGNVYLNDSPLKKFRIYSLEMDRSFLQRFTADKWKPLTEEPVFPAFFLGALSVSDSPCDTFVKLEGWEKGVVFINNQNLGRYWNVGPQETLYLPGVWLDVGLNKIIVFEEKMAQQIIQFVDTPNLGQHEYVH
;
A
#
# COMPACT_ATOMS: atom_id res chain seq x y z
N MET A 1 8.21 -8.34 11.31
CA MET A 1 7.50 -9.18 10.31
C MET A 1 8.48 -10.22 9.83
N GLN A 2 8.16 -11.51 9.92
CA GLN A 2 9.08 -12.54 9.40
C GLN A 2 8.92 -12.64 7.87
N PRO A 3 9.99 -12.50 7.09
CA PRO A 3 9.92 -12.69 5.66
C PRO A 3 9.80 -14.18 5.31
N VAL A 4 9.16 -14.46 4.18
CA VAL A 4 9.34 -15.73 3.48
C VAL A 4 10.64 -15.66 2.69
N THR A 5 11.52 -16.64 2.85
CA THR A 5 12.73 -16.74 2.02
C THR A 5 12.50 -17.70 0.86
N SER A 6 12.93 -17.31 -0.33
CA SER A 6 12.80 -18.13 -1.55
C SER A 6 13.98 -17.92 -2.48
N GLU A 7 14.36 -18.94 -3.23
CA GLU A 7 15.41 -18.82 -4.25
C GLU A 7 14.99 -17.94 -5.42
N LEU A 8 13.70 -17.89 -5.76
CA LEU A 8 13.14 -17.05 -6.83
C LEU A 8 11.97 -16.23 -6.30
N PRO A 9 11.55 -15.15 -6.99
CA PRO A 9 10.32 -14.45 -6.63
C PRO A 9 9.13 -15.41 -6.63
N VAL A 10 8.23 -15.22 -5.66
CA VAL A 10 6.98 -15.97 -5.54
C VAL A 10 5.83 -14.97 -5.58
N ASN A 11 4.82 -15.23 -6.41
CA ASN A 11 3.61 -14.41 -6.45
C ASN A 11 2.89 -14.44 -5.10
N MET A 12 2.05 -13.45 -4.83
CA MET A 12 1.50 -13.27 -3.48
C MET A 12 0.60 -14.44 -3.05
N GLU A 13 -0.11 -15.07 -4.00
CA GLU A 13 -1.02 -16.19 -3.72
C GLU A 13 -0.30 -17.49 -3.36
N ASN A 14 0.94 -17.68 -3.83
CA ASN A 14 1.73 -18.89 -3.57
C ASN A 14 2.67 -18.76 -2.37
N LEU A 15 2.59 -17.66 -1.61
CA LEU A 15 3.37 -17.52 -0.38
C LEU A 15 2.92 -18.57 0.66
N PRO A 16 3.85 -19.24 1.37
CA PRO A 16 3.52 -20.25 2.38
C PRO A 16 3.10 -19.60 3.72
N ILE A 17 2.07 -18.76 3.66
CA ILE A 17 1.47 -18.03 4.79
C ILE A 17 -0.03 -18.32 4.84
N ASN A 18 -0.71 -17.86 5.90
CA ASN A 18 -2.17 -17.98 6.04
C ASN A 18 -2.67 -19.41 5.84
N GLY A 19 -1.99 -20.39 6.46
CA GLY A 19 -2.33 -21.81 6.32
C GLY A 19 -2.18 -22.37 4.91
N GLY A 20 -1.36 -21.74 4.06
CA GLY A 20 -1.11 -22.14 2.68
C GLY A 20 -1.99 -21.44 1.63
N SER A 21 -2.86 -20.51 2.05
CA SER A 21 -3.70 -19.72 1.12
C SER A 21 -2.97 -18.51 0.52
N GLY A 22 -1.77 -18.19 1.01
CA GLY A 22 -0.99 -17.05 0.55
C GLY A 22 -1.60 -15.71 0.94
N GLN A 23 -1.13 -14.66 0.28
CA GLN A 23 -1.60 -13.29 0.45
C GLN A 23 -2.64 -12.96 -0.64
N SER A 24 -3.80 -12.47 -0.22
CA SER A 24 -4.91 -12.16 -1.14
C SER A 24 -4.94 -10.71 -1.62
N PHE A 25 -4.51 -9.75 -0.80
CA PHE A 25 -4.64 -8.31 -1.04
C PHE A 25 -3.50 -7.52 -0.37
N GLY A 26 -3.47 -6.19 -0.60
CA GLY A 26 -2.46 -5.30 -0.05
C GLY A 26 -1.22 -5.21 -0.94
N TYR A 27 -0.05 -5.20 -0.31
CA TYR A 27 1.25 -5.00 -0.96
C TYR A 27 2.20 -6.14 -0.62
N THR A 28 3.18 -6.40 -1.48
CA THR A 28 4.24 -7.38 -1.23
C THR A 28 5.58 -6.72 -1.47
N LEU A 29 6.46 -6.73 -0.46
CA LEU A 29 7.82 -6.23 -0.59
C LEU A 29 8.76 -7.40 -0.91
N TYR A 30 9.41 -7.33 -2.06
CA TYR A 30 10.46 -8.26 -2.47
C TYR A 30 11.81 -7.61 -2.23
N GLU A 31 12.70 -8.31 -1.55
CA GLU A 31 14.03 -7.82 -1.24
C GLU A 31 15.09 -8.87 -1.62
N THR A 32 16.13 -8.45 -2.33
CA THR A 32 17.31 -9.27 -2.62
C THR A 32 18.57 -8.43 -2.64
N THR A 33 19.75 -9.06 -2.60
CA THR A 33 21.04 -8.38 -2.67
C THR A 33 21.61 -8.51 -4.07
N ILE A 34 21.95 -7.38 -4.67
CA ILE A 34 22.75 -7.28 -5.89
C ILE A 34 24.22 -7.12 -5.49
N THR A 35 25.10 -7.96 -6.05
CA THR A 35 26.54 -7.95 -5.75
C THR A 35 27.39 -7.46 -6.93
N VAL A 36 26.79 -7.22 -8.09
CA VAL A 36 27.45 -6.80 -9.32
C VAL A 36 26.67 -5.68 -9.99
N SER A 37 27.36 -4.75 -10.64
CA SER A 37 26.72 -3.67 -11.40
C SER A 37 26.06 -4.21 -12.67
N GLY A 38 24.95 -3.63 -13.10
CA GLY A 38 24.25 -4.11 -14.29
C GLY A 38 22.96 -3.37 -14.60
N VAL A 39 22.27 -3.86 -15.63
CA VAL A 39 20.91 -3.45 -15.98
C VAL A 39 19.93 -4.40 -15.33
N LEU A 40 19.09 -3.86 -14.45
CA LEU A 40 17.96 -4.59 -13.89
C LEU A 40 16.84 -4.64 -14.94
N THR A 41 16.43 -5.85 -15.32
CA THR A 41 15.31 -6.08 -16.21
C THR A 41 14.20 -6.77 -15.44
N ALA A 42 13.18 -5.98 -15.11
CA ALA A 42 11.82 -6.42 -14.79
C ALA A 42 10.87 -5.67 -15.76
N LEU A 43 9.58 -5.52 -15.46
CA LEU A 43 8.75 -4.48 -16.09
C LEU A 43 9.24 -3.04 -15.73
N VAL A 44 10.49 -2.87 -15.28
CA VAL A 44 11.19 -1.64 -14.91
C VAL A 44 12.66 -1.80 -15.35
N ARG A 45 13.27 -0.73 -15.89
CA ARG A 45 14.70 -0.66 -16.28
C ARG A 45 15.42 0.34 -15.39
N ASP A 46 16.39 -0.12 -14.59
CA ASP A 46 17.22 0.72 -13.71
C ASP A 46 18.69 0.24 -13.68
N ARG A 47 19.63 1.10 -13.24
CA ARG A 47 21.08 0.81 -13.11
C ARG A 47 21.57 1.07 -11.67
N GLY A 48 22.30 0.11 -11.10
CA GLY A 48 22.98 0.24 -9.80
C GLY A 48 24.47 -0.14 -9.84
N GLN A 49 25.27 0.40 -8.90
CA GLN A 49 26.68 0.04 -8.67
C GLN A 49 26.90 -0.51 -7.24
N GLY A 50 27.69 -1.58 -7.10
CA GLY A 50 28.14 -2.12 -5.81
C GLY A 50 27.17 -3.10 -5.10
N PHE A 51 27.48 -3.46 -3.85
CA PHE A 51 26.59 -4.25 -2.99
C PHE A 51 25.37 -3.41 -2.60
N THR A 52 24.25 -3.64 -3.25
CA THR A 52 23.02 -2.87 -3.03
C THR A 52 21.87 -3.82 -2.76
N THR A 53 21.05 -3.49 -1.76
CA THR A 53 19.79 -4.17 -1.52
C THR A 53 18.75 -3.64 -2.50
N LEU A 54 18.28 -4.49 -3.40
CA LEU A 54 17.13 -4.21 -4.25
C LEU A 54 15.85 -4.44 -3.45
N ARG A 55 14.97 -3.44 -3.41
CA ARG A 55 13.63 -3.51 -2.83
C ARG A 55 12.60 -3.17 -3.89
N ILE A 56 11.64 -4.06 -4.10
CA ILE A 56 10.53 -3.86 -5.02
C ILE A 56 9.24 -4.00 -4.21
N LEU A 57 8.54 -2.89 -4.02
CA LEU A 57 7.20 -2.91 -3.45
C LEU A 57 6.20 -3.10 -4.60
N VAL A 58 5.39 -4.15 -4.52
CA VAL A 58 4.35 -4.45 -5.51
C VAL A 58 2.98 -4.32 -4.87
N GLU A 59 2.13 -3.48 -5.44
CA GLU A 59 0.73 -3.35 -5.04
C GLU A 59 -0.14 -4.36 -5.82
N ASN A 60 -1.07 -4.99 -5.13
CA ASN A 60 -2.22 -5.61 -5.78
C ASN A 60 -3.33 -4.56 -5.99
N CYS A 61 -3.48 -4.01 -7.19
CA CYS A 61 -4.52 -3.00 -7.53
C CYS A 61 -5.95 -3.55 -7.65
N GLY A 62 -6.17 -4.82 -7.32
CA GLY A 62 -7.40 -5.54 -7.62
C GLY A 62 -7.19 -6.54 -8.75
N ARG A 63 -7.99 -7.62 -8.71
CA ARG A 63 -8.07 -8.62 -9.78
C ARG A 63 -9.18 -8.23 -10.74
N VAL A 64 -8.97 -8.48 -12.02
CA VAL A 64 -10.04 -8.37 -13.01
C VAL A 64 -11.22 -9.25 -12.58
N ASN A 65 -12.43 -8.71 -12.69
CA ASN A 65 -13.67 -9.34 -12.23
C ASN A 65 -14.63 -9.69 -13.39
N TYR A 66 -14.20 -9.59 -14.65
CA TYR A 66 -14.98 -9.95 -15.83
C TYR A 66 -14.08 -10.45 -16.97
N GLY A 67 -14.65 -11.18 -17.94
CA GLY A 67 -13.96 -11.62 -19.15
C GLY A 67 -13.04 -12.84 -18.96
N ASP A 68 -12.38 -13.23 -20.05
CA ASP A 68 -11.72 -14.54 -20.17
C ASP A 68 -10.38 -14.64 -19.41
N SER A 69 -9.82 -13.51 -18.98
CA SER A 69 -8.51 -13.47 -18.30
C SER A 69 -8.60 -13.53 -16.77
N ILE A 70 -9.76 -13.91 -16.21
CA ILE A 70 -9.99 -13.96 -14.76
C ILE A 70 -9.05 -14.94 -14.05
N ASP A 71 -8.72 -16.06 -14.69
CA ASP A 71 -7.83 -17.09 -14.12
C ASP A 71 -6.35 -16.67 -14.16
N GLN A 72 -6.01 -15.63 -14.92
CA GLN A 72 -4.64 -15.14 -15.11
C GLN A 72 -4.29 -13.95 -14.19
N GLN A 73 -5.04 -13.77 -13.10
CA GLN A 73 -4.94 -12.60 -12.21
C GLN A 73 -4.06 -12.82 -10.98
N ARG A 74 -3.02 -13.67 -11.07
CA ARG A 74 -2.00 -13.75 -10.01
C ARG A 74 -1.26 -12.42 -9.89
N LYS A 75 -0.97 -11.99 -8.66
CA LYS A 75 -0.39 -10.65 -8.38
C LYS A 75 0.94 -10.77 -7.65
N GLY A 76 1.68 -9.67 -7.58
CA GLY A 76 3.08 -9.69 -7.14
C GLY A 76 4.00 -9.86 -8.34
N ILE A 77 5.22 -10.34 -8.10
CA ILE A 77 6.16 -10.63 -9.20
C ILE A 77 5.80 -12.00 -9.81
N ILE A 78 5.43 -11.98 -11.10
CA ILE A 78 5.20 -13.18 -11.90
C ILE A 78 6.46 -13.47 -12.71
N GLY A 79 7.08 -14.63 -12.47
CA GLY A 79 8.35 -15.01 -13.11
C GLY A 79 9.58 -14.47 -12.38
N ASN A 80 10.70 -14.41 -13.10
CA ASN A 80 12.00 -14.03 -12.53
C ASN A 80 12.29 -12.53 -12.71
N VAL A 81 13.12 -12.00 -11.81
CA VAL A 81 13.76 -10.68 -11.97
C VAL A 81 15.18 -10.92 -12.47
N TYR A 82 15.61 -10.20 -13.52
CA TYR A 82 16.91 -10.43 -14.15
C TYR A 82 17.85 -9.26 -13.91
N LEU A 83 19.13 -9.57 -13.75
CA LEU A 83 20.24 -8.62 -13.79
C LEU A 83 21.24 -9.11 -14.84
N ASN A 84 21.46 -8.33 -15.89
CA ASN A 84 22.29 -8.74 -17.04
C ASN A 84 21.90 -10.14 -17.56
N ASP A 85 20.61 -10.36 -17.81
CA ASP A 85 20.02 -11.62 -18.29
C ASP A 85 20.18 -12.84 -17.37
N SER A 86 20.72 -12.65 -16.17
CA SER A 86 20.80 -13.68 -15.13
C SER A 86 19.72 -13.48 -14.07
N PRO A 87 18.97 -14.54 -13.68
CA PRO A 87 17.93 -14.40 -12.67
C PRO A 87 18.55 -14.08 -11.30
N LEU A 88 18.05 -13.02 -10.66
CA LEU A 88 18.30 -12.73 -9.26
C LEU A 88 17.71 -13.82 -8.38
N LYS A 89 18.36 -14.06 -7.24
CA LYS A 89 18.00 -15.14 -6.32
C LYS A 89 17.91 -14.67 -4.87
N LYS A 90 17.56 -15.59 -3.96
CA LYS A 90 17.58 -15.39 -2.50
C LYS A 90 16.73 -14.20 -2.05
N PHE A 91 15.47 -14.21 -2.47
CA PHE A 91 14.51 -13.20 -2.09
C PHE A 91 14.05 -13.39 -0.64
N ARG A 92 13.97 -12.27 0.09
CA ARG A 92 13.12 -12.09 1.27
C ARG A 92 11.84 -11.42 0.83
N ILE A 93 10.70 -12.04 1.13
CA ILE A 93 9.39 -11.59 0.67
C ILE A 93 8.52 -11.27 1.90
N TYR A 94 8.04 -10.04 1.99
CA TYR A 94 7.23 -9.56 3.11
C TYR A 94 5.80 -9.31 2.64
N SER A 95 4.84 -10.00 3.26
CA SER A 95 3.41 -9.78 3.04
C SER A 95 2.92 -8.57 3.83
N LEU A 96 2.39 -7.57 3.12
CA LEU A 96 1.78 -6.39 3.71
C LEU A 96 0.27 -6.39 3.42
N GLU A 97 -0.47 -7.18 4.19
CA GLU A 97 -1.91 -7.41 3.95
C GLU A 97 -2.75 -6.15 4.22
N MET A 98 -2.26 -5.19 5.00
CA MET A 98 -3.00 -3.96 5.31
C MET A 98 -4.38 -4.22 5.95
N ASP A 99 -4.53 -5.34 6.66
CA ASP A 99 -5.71 -5.65 7.45
C ASP A 99 -5.57 -5.13 8.89
N ARG A 100 -6.59 -5.37 9.71
CA ARG A 100 -6.58 -4.94 11.12
C ARG A 100 -5.42 -5.57 11.90
N SER A 101 -5.14 -6.86 11.66
CA SER A 101 -4.08 -7.58 12.36
C SER A 101 -2.69 -7.06 11.99
N PHE A 102 -2.48 -6.70 10.72
CA PHE A 102 -1.28 -6.05 10.21
C PHE A 102 -1.01 -4.73 10.95
N LEU A 103 -2.02 -3.87 11.08
CA LEU A 103 -1.90 -2.53 11.66
C LEU A 103 -1.75 -2.55 13.18
N GLN A 104 -2.30 -3.56 13.86
CA GLN A 104 -2.12 -3.74 15.31
C GLN A 104 -0.66 -3.94 15.72
N ARG A 105 0.22 -4.26 14.76
CA ARG A 105 1.67 -4.39 14.99
C ARG A 105 2.38 -3.03 15.12
N PHE A 106 1.72 -1.93 14.75
CA PHE A 106 2.23 -0.57 14.93
C PHE A 106 1.96 -0.08 16.34
N THR A 107 2.84 -0.51 17.25
CA THR A 107 2.87 -0.05 18.64
C THR A 107 3.34 1.40 18.74
N ALA A 108 3.03 2.07 19.86
CA ALA A 108 3.31 3.50 20.06
C ALA A 108 4.79 3.88 19.81
N ASP A 109 5.73 2.99 20.16
CA ASP A 109 7.18 3.18 19.97
C ASP A 109 7.64 3.19 18.50
N LYS A 110 6.79 2.75 17.57
CA LYS A 110 7.10 2.75 16.13
C LYS A 110 6.83 4.09 15.46
N TRP A 111 5.97 4.91 16.08
CA TRP A 111 5.64 6.23 15.56
C TRP A 111 6.69 7.23 16.01
N LYS A 112 7.12 8.06 15.06
CA LYS A 112 8.07 9.14 15.32
C LYS A 112 7.43 10.46 14.90
N PRO A 113 7.68 11.55 15.62
CA PRO A 113 7.27 12.87 15.16
C PRO A 113 7.84 13.14 13.76
N LEU A 114 7.05 13.79 12.91
CA LEU A 114 7.47 14.17 11.58
C LEU A 114 8.36 15.42 11.67
N THR A 115 9.66 15.23 11.93
CA THR A 115 10.65 16.31 12.06
C THR A 115 11.49 16.51 10.80
N GLU A 116 11.47 15.55 9.89
CA GLU A 116 12.24 15.53 8.66
C GLU A 116 11.33 15.18 7.48
N GLU A 117 11.80 15.41 6.25
CA GLU A 117 11.09 14.95 5.07
C GLU A 117 10.97 13.42 5.08
N PRO A 118 9.74 12.88 4.94
CA PRO A 118 9.52 11.44 5.00
C PRO A 118 10.15 10.74 3.79
N VAL A 119 10.76 9.59 4.03
CA VAL A 119 11.16 8.67 2.97
C VAL A 119 9.99 7.77 2.64
N PHE A 120 9.58 7.78 1.37
CA PHE A 120 8.45 7.00 0.89
C PHE A 120 8.87 5.60 0.41
N PRO A 121 7.93 4.62 0.43
CA PRO A 121 6.58 4.69 0.99
C PRO A 121 6.57 4.68 2.52
N ALA A 122 5.58 5.33 3.14
CA ALA A 122 5.53 5.51 4.60
C ALA A 122 4.11 5.40 5.17
N PHE A 123 4.04 5.09 6.47
CA PHE A 123 2.81 5.22 7.24
C PHE A 123 2.84 6.51 8.04
N PHE A 124 1.73 7.24 8.00
CA PHE A 124 1.50 8.47 8.75
C PHE A 124 0.39 8.21 9.77
N LEU A 125 0.57 8.74 10.99
CA LEU A 125 -0.39 8.66 12.08
C LEU A 125 -0.93 10.05 12.39
N GLY A 126 -2.24 10.21 12.31
CA GLY A 126 -2.97 11.38 12.74
C GLY A 126 -4.10 11.02 13.70
N ALA A 127 -4.77 12.04 14.22
CA ALA A 127 -5.93 11.88 15.07
C ALA A 127 -7.06 12.84 14.63
N LEU A 128 -8.29 12.35 14.67
CA LEU A 128 -9.51 13.14 14.51
C LEU A 128 -10.24 13.18 15.85
N SER A 129 -10.47 14.37 16.40
CA SER A 129 -11.29 14.53 17.61
C SER A 129 -12.74 14.75 17.23
N VAL A 130 -13.65 13.93 17.77
CA VAL A 130 -15.10 14.03 17.59
C VAL A 130 -15.73 14.40 18.93
N SER A 131 -16.36 15.57 19.03
CA SER A 131 -16.94 16.08 20.28
C SER A 131 -18.29 15.48 20.62
N ASP A 132 -19.15 15.38 19.61
CA ASP A 132 -20.56 15.01 19.75
C ASP A 132 -20.82 13.62 19.15
N SER A 133 -22.09 13.28 18.89
CA SER A 133 -22.42 12.04 18.20
C SER A 133 -21.68 11.97 16.86
N PRO A 134 -20.97 10.87 16.56
CA PRO A 134 -20.33 10.68 15.27
C PRO A 134 -21.33 10.73 14.12
N CYS A 135 -20.93 11.40 13.05
CA CYS A 135 -21.70 11.52 11.82
C CYS A 135 -20.86 11.00 10.64
N ASP A 136 -21.55 10.62 9.58
CA ASP A 136 -20.90 10.33 8.29
C ASP A 136 -20.11 11.56 7.80
N THR A 137 -18.97 11.30 7.16
CA THR A 137 -18.11 12.35 6.59
C THR A 137 -17.31 11.79 5.41
N PHE A 138 -16.50 12.62 4.78
CA PHE A 138 -15.66 12.24 3.66
C PHE A 138 -14.21 12.68 3.90
N VAL A 139 -13.28 11.74 3.82
CA VAL A 139 -11.85 12.00 3.96
C VAL A 139 -11.33 12.56 2.63
N LYS A 140 -10.73 13.75 2.68
CA LYS A 140 -10.09 14.42 1.56
C LYS A 140 -8.58 14.54 1.81
N LEU A 141 -7.79 14.00 0.89
CA LEU A 141 -6.32 13.94 0.98
C LEU A 141 -5.65 14.87 -0.03
N GLU A 142 -5.94 16.17 0.07
CA GLU A 142 -5.36 17.18 -0.81
C GLU A 142 -3.83 17.27 -0.64
N GLY A 143 -3.11 17.22 -1.76
CA GLY A 143 -1.65 17.23 -1.81
C GLY A 143 -0.98 15.89 -1.45
N TRP A 144 -1.75 14.84 -1.19
CA TRP A 144 -1.26 13.46 -1.18
C TRP A 144 -1.35 12.86 -2.59
N GLU A 145 -0.57 11.82 -2.90
CA GLU A 145 -0.55 11.23 -4.24
C GLU A 145 -1.35 9.93 -4.32
N LYS A 146 -0.93 8.88 -3.61
CA LYS A 146 -1.54 7.55 -3.74
C LYS A 146 -1.29 6.69 -2.52
N GLY A 147 -2.35 6.05 -2.05
CA GLY A 147 -2.24 5.29 -0.82
C GLY A 147 -3.52 4.64 -0.34
N VAL A 148 -3.52 4.29 0.95
CA VAL A 148 -4.63 3.64 1.65
C VAL A 148 -4.87 4.33 2.99
N VAL A 149 -6.14 4.59 3.31
CA VAL A 149 -6.55 5.21 4.57
C VAL A 149 -7.12 4.17 5.51
N PHE A 150 -6.82 4.31 6.81
CA PHE A 150 -7.37 3.47 7.86
C PHE A 150 -7.93 4.32 8.99
N ILE A 151 -9.13 3.98 9.45
CA ILE A 151 -9.82 4.64 10.56
C ILE A 151 -9.97 3.62 11.69
N ASN A 152 -9.39 3.88 12.86
CA ASN A 152 -9.42 2.97 14.00
C ASN A 152 -8.95 1.54 13.64
N ASN A 153 -7.94 1.44 12.75
CA ASN A 153 -7.39 0.21 12.16
C ASN A 153 -8.30 -0.53 11.17
N GLN A 154 -9.40 0.07 10.73
CA GLN A 154 -10.25 -0.45 9.66
C GLN A 154 -9.84 0.19 8.34
N ASN A 155 -9.68 -0.62 7.29
CA ASN A 155 -9.29 -0.14 5.97
C ASN A 155 -10.47 0.55 5.29
N LEU A 156 -10.34 1.87 5.09
CA LEU A 156 -11.33 2.71 4.43
C LEU A 156 -11.32 2.54 2.91
N GLY A 157 -10.14 2.24 2.36
CA GLY A 157 -9.94 2.09 0.93
C GLY A 157 -8.76 2.90 0.42
N ARG A 158 -8.64 2.89 -0.91
CA ARG A 158 -7.54 3.53 -1.63
C ARG A 158 -7.93 4.93 -2.05
N TYR A 159 -6.98 5.85 -2.04
CA TYR A 159 -7.09 7.12 -2.75
C TYR A 159 -5.99 7.20 -3.81
N TRP A 160 -6.26 7.97 -4.86
CA TRP A 160 -5.27 8.31 -5.87
C TRP A 160 -5.64 9.66 -6.47
N ASN A 161 -4.72 10.62 -6.44
CA ASN A 161 -4.92 11.99 -6.93
C ASN A 161 -5.22 12.09 -8.44
N VAL A 162 -5.07 10.99 -9.20
CA VAL A 162 -5.48 10.91 -10.61
C VAL A 162 -7.01 10.99 -10.75
N GLY A 163 -7.78 10.66 -9.70
CA GLY A 163 -9.23 10.71 -9.70
C GLY A 163 -9.90 9.53 -10.46
N PRO A 164 -11.19 9.63 -10.82
CA PRO A 164 -12.05 10.81 -10.60
C PRO A 164 -12.47 10.98 -9.13
N GLN A 165 -12.48 9.90 -8.34
CA GLN A 165 -12.80 9.99 -6.93
C GLN A 165 -11.72 10.77 -6.15
N GLU A 166 -12.11 11.86 -5.49
CA GLU A 166 -11.20 12.71 -4.71
C GLU A 166 -11.42 12.60 -3.19
N THR A 167 -12.53 12.01 -2.76
CA THR A 167 -12.85 11.80 -1.34
C THR A 167 -13.26 10.37 -1.03
N LEU A 168 -12.91 9.87 0.15
CA LEU A 168 -13.32 8.55 0.66
C LEU A 168 -14.45 8.70 1.67
N TYR A 169 -15.56 7.99 1.44
CA TYR A 169 -16.67 7.95 2.40
C TYR A 169 -16.25 7.28 3.71
N LEU A 170 -16.47 7.98 4.83
CA LEU A 170 -16.23 7.49 6.18
C LEU A 170 -17.57 7.38 6.92
N PRO A 171 -18.06 6.15 7.17
CA PRO A 171 -19.24 5.92 7.99
C PRO A 171 -19.03 6.42 9.42
N GLY A 172 -19.99 7.17 9.96
CA GLY A 172 -19.96 7.68 11.34
C GLY A 172 -19.88 6.55 12.37
N VAL A 173 -20.42 5.37 12.06
CA VAL A 173 -20.33 4.16 12.91
C VAL A 173 -18.90 3.61 13.06
N TRP A 174 -17.92 4.09 12.28
CA TRP A 174 -16.51 3.74 12.45
C TRP A 174 -15.75 4.70 13.36
N LEU A 175 -16.40 5.78 13.78
CA LEU A 175 -15.87 6.82 14.65
C LEU A 175 -16.43 6.64 16.07
N ASP A 176 -15.58 6.93 17.05
CA ASP A 176 -15.91 7.01 18.46
C ASP A 176 -16.04 8.48 18.89
N VAL A 177 -16.81 8.76 19.94
CA VAL A 177 -16.72 10.04 20.64
C VAL A 177 -15.32 10.15 21.25
N GLY A 178 -14.63 11.26 21.02
CA GLY A 178 -13.25 11.50 21.43
C GLY A 178 -12.24 11.32 20.30
N LEU A 179 -11.05 10.81 20.62
CA LEU A 179 -9.94 10.70 19.68
C LEU A 179 -10.03 9.44 18.83
N ASN A 180 -10.11 9.64 17.52
CA ASN A 180 -10.10 8.59 16.50
C ASN A 180 -8.74 8.53 15.83
N LYS A 181 -8.24 7.32 15.63
CA LYS A 181 -6.93 7.09 15.01
C LYS A 181 -7.06 7.05 13.49
N ILE A 182 -6.27 7.90 12.82
CA ILE A 182 -6.18 7.95 11.36
C ILE A 182 -4.79 7.46 10.98
N ILE A 183 -4.70 6.39 10.20
CA ILE A 183 -3.44 5.93 9.61
C ILE A 183 -3.55 6.11 8.10
N VAL A 184 -2.52 6.64 7.47
CA VAL A 184 -2.41 6.72 6.00
C VAL A 184 -1.14 6.01 5.57
N PHE A 185 -1.26 5.03 4.69
CA PHE A 185 -0.11 4.52 3.93
C PHE A 185 -0.01 5.31 2.63
N GLU A 186 1.11 5.99 2.37
CA GLU A 186 1.33 6.81 1.18
C GLU A 186 2.60 6.37 0.46
N GLU A 187 2.53 6.33 -0.87
CA GLU A 187 3.57 5.74 -1.72
C GLU A 187 4.67 6.70 -2.13
N LYS A 188 4.40 8.01 -2.22
CA LYS A 188 5.29 8.95 -2.91
C LYS A 188 5.28 10.38 -2.37
N MET A 189 4.12 10.91 -1.97
CA MET A 189 4.01 12.31 -1.57
C MET A 189 2.89 12.49 -0.53
N ALA A 190 3.22 13.12 0.60
CA ALA A 190 2.30 13.38 1.69
C ALA A 190 2.26 14.86 2.05
N GLN A 191 1.11 15.30 2.56
CA GLN A 191 0.95 16.56 3.27
C GLN A 191 0.78 16.34 4.77
N GLN A 192 0.81 17.41 5.56
CA GLN A 192 0.58 17.32 7.01
C GLN A 192 -0.90 17.31 7.39
N ILE A 193 -1.78 17.65 6.45
CA ILE A 193 -3.21 17.87 6.71
C ILE A 193 -4.03 16.79 6.00
N ILE A 194 -5.02 16.28 6.73
CA ILE A 194 -6.12 15.45 6.21
C ILE A 194 -7.40 16.22 6.51
N GLN A 195 -8.24 16.42 5.50
CA GLN A 195 -9.50 17.14 5.65
C GLN A 195 -10.65 16.15 5.78
N PHE A 196 -11.67 16.53 6.56
CA PHE A 196 -12.93 15.81 6.68
C PHE A 196 -14.03 16.77 6.26
N VAL A 197 -14.77 16.43 5.20
CA VAL A 197 -15.77 17.30 4.57
C VAL A 197 -17.16 16.67 4.63
N ASP A 198 -18.19 17.46 4.42
CA ASP A 198 -19.60 17.09 4.52
C ASP A 198 -20.19 16.54 3.20
N THR A 199 -19.60 16.88 2.07
CA THR A 199 -20.03 16.41 0.74
C THR A 199 -18.94 15.60 0.03
N PRO A 200 -19.29 14.52 -0.69
CA PRO A 200 -18.33 13.80 -1.50
C PRO A 200 -17.87 14.64 -2.70
N ASN A 201 -16.60 14.48 -3.09
CA ASN A 201 -16.14 14.82 -4.43
C ASN A 201 -15.76 13.52 -5.17
N LEU A 202 -16.54 13.19 -6.20
CA LEU A 202 -16.36 11.99 -7.03
C LEU A 202 -15.77 12.30 -8.42
N GLY A 203 -15.30 13.55 -8.62
CA GLY A 203 -14.79 14.05 -9.88
C GLY A 203 -15.88 14.55 -10.82
N GLN A 204 -15.49 15.14 -11.95
CA GLN A 204 -16.43 15.56 -12.98
C GLN A 204 -16.87 14.36 -13.83
N HIS A 205 -18.19 14.18 -13.95
CA HIS A 205 -18.77 13.22 -14.88
C HIS A 205 -18.85 13.84 -16.29
N GLU A 206 -17.88 13.56 -17.16
CA GLU A 206 -18.17 13.64 -18.60
C GLU A 206 -18.91 12.35 -18.98
N TYR A 207 -20.24 12.43 -19.02
CA TYR A 207 -21.03 11.41 -19.71
C TYR A 207 -20.69 11.50 -21.21
N VAL A 208 -19.87 10.58 -21.70
CA VAL A 208 -19.69 10.40 -23.14
C VAL A 208 -20.99 9.81 -23.67
N HIS A 209 -21.80 10.66 -24.31
CA HIS A 209 -23.00 10.28 -25.04
C HIS A 209 -22.67 9.59 -26.37
#